data_AF-A0A2M8BB22-F1
#
_entry.id   AF-A0A2M8BB22-F1
#
_cell.length_a   1.000
_cell.length_b   1.000
_cell.length_c   1.000
_cell.angle_alpha   90.00
_cell.angle_beta   90.00
_cell.angle_gamma   90.00
#
_symmetry.space_group_name_H-M   'P 1'
#
loop_
_entity.id
_entity.type
_entity.pdbx_description
1 polymer ?
#
loop_
_entity_poly.entity_id
_entity_poly.type
_entity_poly.pdbx_seq_one_letter_code
_entity_poly.pdbx_strand_id
1 'polypeptide(L)'
;FAKAIGMTHYHLADMDELATISHDYYRNELRGGEGHMEVGKLIQSVQKKKAHMVLSVKPFGCMPSSGVSDGIQSLIVKKFPEAIFCPVETSGDGAVNVQSRIQMFLFKARRKARTEFDDALAARSWTLEEARRRVPRRQQVATYYPEHDVAGTAANVLAELDAKKGRVWGWSALKRVAMTALSASW
;
A
#
# COMPACT_ATOMS: atom_id res chain seq x y z
N PHE A 1 -10.13 -18.74 8.84
CA PHE A 1 -10.45 -18.88 7.40
C PHE A 1 -9.25 -18.67 6.48
N ALA A 2 -8.52 -17.53 6.55
CA ALA A 2 -7.36 -17.26 5.67
C ALA A 2 -6.27 -18.37 5.67
N LYS A 3 -5.91 -18.92 6.83
CA LYS A 3 -4.97 -20.05 6.93
C LYS A 3 -5.47 -21.31 6.21
N ALA A 4 -6.78 -21.56 6.19
CA ALA A 4 -7.36 -22.76 5.57
C ALA A 4 -7.29 -22.73 4.03
N ILE A 5 -7.16 -21.53 3.43
CA ILE A 5 -6.96 -21.34 1.98
C ILE A 5 -5.49 -21.10 1.61
N GLY A 6 -4.56 -21.44 2.50
CA GLY A 6 -3.12 -21.35 2.26
C GLY A 6 -2.49 -19.97 2.49
N MET A 7 -3.23 -18.99 3.02
CA MET A 7 -2.68 -17.67 3.38
C MET A 7 -2.07 -17.70 4.79
N THR A 8 -0.95 -18.40 4.94
CA THR A 8 -0.30 -18.67 6.24
C THR A 8 0.36 -17.45 6.87
N HIS A 9 0.74 -16.46 6.06
CA HIS A 9 1.43 -15.24 6.48
C HIS A 9 0.53 -14.00 6.47
N TYR A 10 -0.79 -14.17 6.33
CA TYR A 10 -1.73 -13.06 6.32
C TYR A 10 -2.05 -12.60 7.74
N HIS A 11 -1.85 -11.31 8.00
CA HIS A 11 -2.21 -10.63 9.25
C HIS A 11 -3.37 -9.66 9.00
N LEU A 12 -4.35 -9.65 9.90
CA LEU A 12 -5.41 -8.65 9.89
C LEU A 12 -4.83 -7.27 10.25
N ALA A 13 -5.54 -6.21 9.84
CA ALA A 13 -5.17 -4.85 10.23
C ALA A 13 -5.26 -4.71 11.76
N ASP A 14 -4.29 -3.98 12.33
CA ASP A 14 -4.29 -3.63 13.75
C ASP A 14 -5.34 -2.53 13.98
N MET A 15 -6.38 -2.87 14.73
CA MET A 15 -7.49 -1.96 14.99
C MET A 15 -7.14 -0.89 16.04
N ASP A 16 -6.23 -1.18 16.96
CA ASP A 16 -5.77 -0.21 17.97
C ASP A 16 -4.89 0.85 17.32
N GLU A 17 -4.07 0.45 16.35
CA GLU A 17 -3.33 1.38 15.51
C GLU A 17 -4.27 2.30 14.72
N LEU A 18 -5.30 1.75 14.07
CA LEU A 18 -6.28 2.54 13.32
C LEU A 18 -7.05 3.51 14.22
N ALA A 19 -7.41 3.06 15.42
CA ALA A 19 -8.06 3.91 16.42
C ALA A 19 -7.13 5.07 16.85
N THR A 20 -5.84 4.79 17.04
CA THR A 20 -4.83 5.80 17.39
C THR A 20 -4.64 6.81 16.28
N ILE A 21 -4.46 6.37 15.03
CA ILE A 21 -4.29 7.24 13.86
C ILE A 21 -5.51 8.16 13.66
N SER A 22 -6.71 7.63 13.87
CA SER A 22 -7.96 8.38 13.68
C SER A 22 -8.29 9.32 14.83
N HIS A 23 -7.74 9.11 16.04
CA HIS A 23 -8.09 9.87 17.23
C HIS A 23 -7.88 11.39 17.07
N ASP A 24 -6.79 11.78 16.39
CA ASP A 24 -6.44 13.19 16.16
C ASP A 24 -7.41 13.91 15.21
N TYR A 25 -8.15 13.16 14.39
CA TYR A 25 -8.98 13.71 13.31
C TYR A 25 -10.47 13.41 13.48
N TYR A 26 -10.81 12.45 14.34
CA TYR A 26 -12.16 11.99 14.57
C TYR A 26 -12.45 11.99 16.06
N ARG A 27 -13.15 13.04 16.50
CA ARG A 27 -13.51 13.24 17.90
C ARG A 27 -14.42 12.12 18.41
N ASN A 28 -14.26 11.76 19.68
CA ASN A 28 -15.02 10.68 20.29
C ASN A 28 -16.53 10.95 20.31
N GLU A 29 -16.95 12.20 20.41
CA GLU A 29 -18.34 12.64 20.42
C GLU A 29 -19.03 12.45 19.05
N LEU A 30 -18.25 12.28 17.98
CA LEU A 30 -18.74 12.03 16.62
C LEU A 30 -18.83 10.53 16.31
N ARG A 31 -18.41 9.65 17.23
CA ARG A 31 -18.33 8.21 16.97
C ARG A 31 -19.71 7.58 16.79
N GLY A 32 -19.91 7.00 15.61
CA GLY A 32 -20.96 6.05 15.31
C GLY A 32 -20.45 5.04 14.29
N GLY A 33 -20.71 3.75 14.49
CA GLY A 33 -20.24 2.69 13.60
C GLY A 33 -18.73 2.76 13.32
N GLU A 34 -18.33 2.46 12.08
CA GLU A 34 -16.91 2.38 11.65
C GLU A 34 -16.37 3.69 11.02
N GLY A 35 -17.08 4.82 11.10
CA GLY A 35 -16.69 6.06 10.39
C GLY A 35 -15.30 6.59 10.79
N HIS A 36 -14.93 6.46 12.06
CA HIS A 36 -13.59 6.80 12.54
C HIS A 36 -12.49 5.86 11.99
N MET A 37 -12.81 4.56 11.87
CA MET A 37 -11.89 3.57 11.31
C MET A 37 -11.66 3.78 9.82
N GLU A 38 -12.67 4.26 9.08
CA GLU A 38 -12.55 4.64 7.67
C GLU A 38 -11.51 5.76 7.47
N VAL A 39 -11.53 6.78 8.33
CA VAL A 39 -10.53 7.85 8.35
C VAL A 39 -9.13 7.29 8.65
N GLY A 40 -9.02 6.45 9.70
CA GLY A 40 -7.76 5.78 10.04
C GLY A 40 -7.20 4.95 8.89
N LYS A 41 -8.05 4.18 8.19
CA LYS A 41 -7.67 3.34 7.04
C LYS A 41 -7.14 4.18 5.88
N LEU A 42 -7.73 5.35 5.59
CA LEU A 42 -7.19 6.23 4.55
C LEU A 42 -5.80 6.73 4.91
N ILE A 43 -5.61 7.24 6.13
CA ILE A 43 -4.32 7.76 6.59
C ILE A 43 -3.26 6.64 6.59
N GLN A 44 -3.61 5.46 7.11
CA GLN A 44 -2.72 4.30 7.11
C GLN A 44 -2.33 3.88 5.69
N SER A 45 -3.26 3.97 4.72
CA SER A 45 -2.98 3.62 3.33
C SER A 45 -1.84 4.46 2.74
N VAL A 46 -1.74 5.72 3.16
CA VAL A 46 -0.68 6.64 2.77
C VAL A 46 0.59 6.40 3.58
N GLN A 47 0.51 6.50 4.91
CA GLN A 47 1.67 6.45 5.80
C GLN A 47 2.42 5.11 5.70
N LYS A 48 1.68 4.01 5.59
CA LYS A 48 2.24 2.67 5.46
C LYS A 48 2.22 2.15 4.03
N LYS A 49 1.93 3.00 3.04
CA LYS A 49 1.90 2.64 1.60
C LYS A 49 1.14 1.33 1.36
N LYS A 50 -0.07 1.18 1.94
CA LYS A 50 -0.85 -0.06 1.84
C LYS A 50 -1.62 -0.18 0.54
N ALA A 51 -1.97 0.95 -0.07
CA ALA A 51 -2.69 0.98 -1.34
C ALA A 51 -2.47 2.33 -2.04
N HIS A 52 -2.63 2.34 -3.37
CA HIS A 52 -2.64 3.60 -4.12
C HIS A 52 -3.98 4.34 -4.02
N MET A 53 -5.07 3.63 -3.68
CA MET A 53 -6.42 4.14 -3.60
C MET A 53 -7.25 3.38 -2.56
N VAL A 54 -8.14 4.09 -1.88
CA VAL A 54 -9.18 3.54 -0.99
C VAL A 54 -10.54 3.80 -1.62
N LEU A 55 -11.28 2.73 -1.89
CA LEU A 55 -12.69 2.78 -2.30
C LEU A 55 -13.55 2.54 -1.06
N SER A 56 -14.39 3.50 -0.73
CA SER A 56 -15.38 3.38 0.34
C SER A 56 -16.75 3.15 -0.26
N VAL A 57 -17.31 1.96 -0.03
CA VAL A 57 -18.64 1.55 -0.50
C VAL A 57 -19.57 1.52 0.70
N LYS A 58 -20.66 2.27 0.64
CA LYS A 58 -21.60 2.39 1.77
C LYS A 58 -23.06 2.42 1.32
N PRO A 59 -23.99 1.97 2.18
CA PRO A 59 -25.41 2.13 1.90
C PRO A 59 -25.80 3.61 1.96
N PHE A 60 -26.82 3.97 1.20
CA PHE A 60 -27.39 5.32 1.25
C PHE A 60 -27.83 5.68 2.68
N GLY A 61 -27.56 6.91 3.11
CA GLY A 61 -28.00 7.41 4.40
C GLY A 61 -27.23 6.85 5.60
N CYS A 62 -26.07 6.22 5.40
CA CYS A 62 -25.18 5.83 6.49
C CYS A 62 -24.54 7.07 7.13
N MET A 63 -25.29 7.78 7.98
CA MET A 63 -24.92 9.08 8.53
C MET A 63 -23.51 9.13 9.15
N PRO A 64 -23.03 8.12 9.91
CA PRO A 64 -21.68 8.16 10.46
C PRO A 64 -20.55 8.08 9.40
N SER A 65 -20.81 7.45 8.25
CA SER A 65 -19.84 7.36 7.15
C SER A 65 -20.08 8.44 6.09
N SER A 66 -21.24 8.44 5.41
CA SER A 66 -21.58 9.42 4.37
C SER A 66 -21.64 10.86 4.85
N GLY A 67 -22.12 11.10 6.07
CA GLY A 67 -22.24 12.46 6.60
C GLY A 67 -20.96 12.93 7.29
N VAL A 68 -20.51 12.16 8.28
CA VAL A 68 -19.42 12.59 9.16
C VAL A 68 -18.05 12.23 8.59
N SER A 69 -17.82 10.96 8.26
CA SER A 69 -16.52 10.49 7.76
C SER A 69 -16.12 11.21 6.47
N ASP A 70 -16.96 11.27 5.44
CA ASP A 70 -16.63 11.97 4.18
C ASP A 70 -16.32 13.46 4.37
N GLY A 71 -17.03 14.12 5.29
CA GLY A 71 -16.74 15.50 5.67
C GLY A 71 -15.33 15.64 6.23
N ILE A 72 -14.93 14.73 7.13
CA ILE A 72 -13.57 14.68 7.68
C ILE A 72 -12.55 14.31 6.60
N GLN A 73 -12.87 13.39 5.69
CA GLN A 73 -11.97 12.98 4.61
C GLN A 73 -11.57 14.13 3.70
N SER A 74 -12.42 15.16 3.55
CA SER A 74 -12.07 16.39 2.82
C SER A 74 -10.87 17.12 3.46
N LEU A 75 -10.77 17.11 4.79
CA LEU A 75 -9.61 17.64 5.52
C LEU A 75 -8.39 16.70 5.40
N ILE A 76 -8.62 15.39 5.46
CA ILE A 76 -7.55 14.39 5.33
C ILE A 76 -6.89 14.47 3.96
N VAL A 77 -7.65 14.52 2.88
CA VAL A 77 -7.11 14.63 1.51
C VAL A 77 -6.36 15.96 1.31
N LYS A 78 -6.76 17.03 2.01
CA LYS A 78 -5.99 18.28 2.03
C LYS A 78 -4.65 18.13 2.77
N LYS A 79 -4.62 17.37 3.87
CA LYS A 79 -3.42 17.11 4.67
C LYS A 79 -2.47 16.09 4.03
N PHE A 80 -3.02 15.12 3.31
CA PHE A 80 -2.33 14.07 2.58
C PHE A 80 -2.74 14.13 1.09
N PRO A 81 -2.20 15.08 0.30
CA PRO A 81 -2.58 15.28 -1.10
C PRO A 81 -2.38 14.05 -2.00
N GLU A 82 -1.52 13.12 -1.58
CA GLU A 82 -1.28 11.85 -2.23
C GLU A 82 -2.37 10.80 -1.98
N ALA A 83 -3.28 11.04 -1.02
CA ALA A 83 -4.39 10.16 -0.70
C ALA A 83 -5.41 10.14 -1.85
N ILE A 84 -5.80 8.96 -2.29
CA ILE A 84 -6.84 8.77 -3.31
C ILE A 84 -8.02 8.08 -2.65
N PHE A 85 -9.02 8.88 -2.24
CA PHE A 85 -10.22 8.40 -1.56
C PHE A 85 -11.45 8.55 -2.44
N CYS A 86 -12.15 7.44 -2.71
CA CYS A 86 -13.35 7.41 -3.54
C CYS A 86 -14.55 6.93 -2.72
N PRO A 87 -15.46 7.83 -2.32
CA PRO A 87 -16.73 7.45 -1.70
C PRO A 87 -17.79 7.13 -2.77
N VAL A 88 -18.54 6.03 -2.59
CA VAL A 88 -19.69 5.64 -3.43
C VAL A 88 -20.84 5.12 -2.58
N GLU A 89 -22.07 5.47 -2.97
CA GLU A 89 -23.29 5.03 -2.26
C GLU A 89 -24.11 4.05 -3.11
N THR A 90 -24.34 2.83 -2.61
CA THR A 90 -24.94 1.73 -3.38
C THR A 90 -26.43 1.87 -3.68
N SER A 91 -27.15 2.73 -2.95
CA SER A 91 -28.60 2.98 -3.15
C SER A 91 -28.93 4.46 -3.36
N GLY A 92 -27.91 5.33 -3.35
CA GLY A 92 -28.04 6.78 -3.52
C GLY A 92 -27.51 7.27 -4.87
N ASP A 93 -26.41 6.69 -5.36
CA ASP A 93 -25.83 7.04 -6.65
C ASP A 93 -26.45 6.17 -7.77
N GLY A 94 -26.77 6.79 -8.92
CA GLY A 94 -27.11 6.04 -10.12
C GLY A 94 -25.94 5.18 -10.62
N ALA A 95 -26.20 4.00 -11.17
CA ALA A 95 -25.17 3.04 -11.58
C ALA A 95 -24.08 3.63 -12.49
N VAL A 96 -24.47 4.49 -13.44
CA VAL A 96 -23.53 5.19 -14.34
C VAL A 96 -22.63 6.17 -13.58
N ASN A 97 -23.15 6.87 -12.58
CA ASN A 97 -22.38 7.80 -11.75
C ASN A 97 -21.37 7.04 -10.87
N VAL A 98 -21.77 5.91 -10.30
CA VAL A 98 -20.86 5.03 -9.55
C VAL A 98 -19.70 4.55 -10.44
N GLN A 99 -20.03 4.00 -11.62
CA GLN A 99 -19.01 3.45 -12.53
C GLN A 99 -18.04 4.53 -13.01
N SER A 100 -18.54 5.67 -13.48
CA SER A 100 -17.71 6.77 -13.99
C SER A 100 -16.83 7.37 -12.89
N ARG A 101 -17.36 7.55 -11.66
CA ARG A 101 -16.57 7.99 -10.50
C ARG A 101 -15.44 7.00 -10.22
N ILE A 102 -15.75 5.72 -10.06
CA ILE A 102 -14.73 4.68 -9.78
C ILE A 102 -13.68 4.63 -10.87
N GLN A 103 -14.07 4.68 -12.15
CA GLN A 103 -13.13 4.69 -13.28
C GLN A 103 -12.15 5.87 -13.22
N MET A 104 -12.63 7.07 -12.91
CA MET A 104 -11.78 8.25 -12.77
C MET A 104 -10.75 8.06 -11.63
N PHE A 105 -11.17 7.57 -10.47
CA PHE A 105 -10.26 7.33 -9.35
C PHE A 105 -9.27 6.19 -9.63
N LEU A 106 -9.71 5.11 -10.28
CA LEU A 106 -8.84 4.02 -10.73
C LEU A 106 -7.80 4.51 -11.74
N PHE A 107 -8.14 5.45 -12.62
CA PHE A 107 -7.17 6.05 -13.53
C PHE A 107 -6.06 6.79 -12.77
N LYS A 108 -6.41 7.59 -11.76
CA LYS A 108 -5.44 8.26 -10.88
C LYS A 108 -4.56 7.24 -10.15
N ALA A 109 -5.17 6.20 -9.57
CA ALA A 109 -4.47 5.14 -8.86
C ALA A 109 -3.49 4.38 -9.78
N ARG A 110 -3.93 4.04 -11.00
CA ARG A 110 -3.10 3.38 -12.01
C ARG A 110 -1.90 4.22 -12.41
N ARG A 111 -2.08 5.54 -12.60
CA ARG A 111 -0.96 6.45 -12.87
C ARG A 111 0.04 6.46 -11.72
N LYS A 112 -0.44 6.57 -10.47
CA LYS A 112 0.41 6.53 -9.27
C LYS A 112 1.19 5.21 -9.16
N ALA A 113 0.52 4.08 -9.38
CA ALA A 113 1.16 2.77 -9.38
C ALA A 113 2.21 2.62 -10.49
N ARG A 114 1.94 3.20 -11.67
CA ARG A 114 2.88 3.18 -12.79
C ARG A 114 4.13 4.02 -12.49
N THR A 115 3.95 5.24 -11.99
CA THR A 115 5.06 6.10 -11.56
C THR A 115 5.91 5.41 -10.49
N GLU A 116 5.30 4.85 -9.44
CA GLU A 116 6.03 4.13 -8.39
C GLU A 116 6.86 2.95 -8.95
N PHE A 117 6.32 2.23 -9.94
CA PHE A 117 7.05 1.15 -10.61
C PHE A 117 8.19 1.66 -11.50
N ASP A 118 7.96 2.72 -12.26
CA ASP A 118 8.97 3.32 -13.14
C ASP A 118 10.12 3.94 -12.30
N ASP A 119 9.81 4.58 -11.18
CA ASP A 119 10.79 5.08 -10.21
C ASP A 119 11.63 3.94 -9.62
N ALA A 120 10.98 2.81 -9.30
CA ALA A 120 11.67 1.62 -8.79
C ALA A 120 12.62 1.00 -9.83
N LEU A 121 12.27 1.04 -11.12
CA LEU A 121 13.18 0.63 -12.20
C LEU A 121 14.34 1.61 -12.35
N ALA A 122 14.05 2.91 -12.35
CA ALA A 122 15.05 3.97 -12.50
C ALA A 122 16.10 3.93 -11.37
N ALA A 123 15.66 3.77 -10.12
CA ALA A 123 16.53 3.66 -8.94
C ALA A 123 17.53 2.48 -9.04
N ARG A 124 17.22 1.46 -9.85
CA ARG A 124 18.06 0.27 -10.07
C ARG A 124 18.81 0.30 -11.40
N SER A 125 18.57 1.33 -12.22
CA SER A 125 19.05 1.41 -13.60
C SER A 125 18.68 0.19 -14.45
N TRP A 126 17.47 -0.35 -14.27
CA TRP A 126 16.98 -1.52 -15.02
C TRP A 126 16.01 -1.10 -16.12
N THR A 127 16.04 -1.82 -17.24
CA THR A 127 14.92 -1.79 -18.21
C THR A 127 13.81 -2.76 -17.81
N LEU A 128 12.63 -2.61 -18.43
CA LEU A 128 11.52 -3.52 -18.22
C LEU A 128 11.85 -4.95 -18.71
N GLU A 129 12.53 -5.11 -19.85
CA GLU A 129 12.90 -6.45 -20.33
C GLU A 129 13.88 -7.13 -19.38
N GLU A 130 14.84 -6.36 -18.86
CA GLU A 130 15.81 -6.80 -17.89
C GLU A 130 15.15 -7.28 -16.59
N ALA A 131 14.21 -6.49 -16.04
CA ALA A 131 13.43 -6.87 -14.88
C ALA A 131 12.66 -8.18 -15.12
N ARG A 132 11.97 -8.29 -16.27
CA ARG A 132 11.22 -9.50 -16.65
C ARG A 132 12.10 -10.75 -16.73
N ARG A 133 13.31 -10.65 -17.29
CA ARG A 133 14.27 -11.78 -17.36
C ARG A 133 14.75 -12.24 -15.98
N ARG A 134 14.75 -11.34 -14.99
CA ARG A 134 15.19 -11.65 -13.62
C ARG A 134 14.10 -12.33 -12.77
N VAL A 135 12.83 -12.29 -13.18
CA VAL A 135 11.74 -12.93 -12.43
C VAL A 135 11.83 -14.46 -12.55
N PRO A 136 12.13 -15.19 -11.46
CA PRO A 136 12.21 -16.65 -11.48
C PRO A 136 10.83 -17.28 -11.66
N ARG A 137 10.77 -18.49 -12.26
CA ARG A 137 9.50 -19.23 -12.48
C ARG A 137 8.61 -19.35 -11.24
N ARG A 138 9.21 -19.54 -10.04
CA ARG A 138 8.46 -19.63 -8.77
C ARG A 138 7.66 -18.36 -8.42
N GLN A 139 8.01 -17.22 -8.99
CA GLN A 139 7.31 -15.94 -8.79
C GLN A 139 6.32 -15.63 -9.93
N GLN A 140 6.26 -16.47 -10.96
CA GLN A 140 5.33 -16.33 -12.10
C GLN A 140 4.01 -17.08 -11.87
N VAL A 141 3.69 -17.41 -10.62
CA VAL A 141 2.45 -18.11 -10.23
C VAL A 141 1.47 -17.14 -9.61
N ALA A 142 0.16 -17.37 -9.81
CA ALA A 142 -0.90 -16.46 -9.38
C ALA A 142 -0.97 -16.24 -7.86
N THR A 143 -0.47 -17.19 -7.07
CA THR A 143 -0.48 -17.14 -5.60
C THR A 143 0.77 -16.49 -5.00
N TYR A 144 1.76 -16.15 -5.82
CA TYR A 144 2.96 -15.48 -5.32
C TYR A 144 2.66 -14.01 -4.99
N TYR A 145 3.10 -13.58 -3.82
CA TYR A 145 2.99 -12.20 -3.35
C TYR A 145 4.33 -11.76 -2.74
N PRO A 146 4.90 -10.61 -3.16
CA PRO A 146 6.17 -10.14 -2.64
C PRO A 146 6.04 -9.55 -1.23
N GLU A 147 7.16 -9.47 -0.52
CA GLU A 147 7.25 -8.72 0.74
C GLU A 147 6.85 -7.23 0.54
N HIS A 148 6.12 -6.67 1.50
CA HIS A 148 5.55 -5.33 1.41
C HIS A 148 6.59 -4.27 1.81
N ASP A 149 6.89 -3.35 0.90
CA ASP A 149 7.71 -2.15 1.14
C ASP A 149 7.00 -0.89 0.63
N VAL A 150 6.46 -0.96 -0.59
CA VAL A 150 5.63 0.07 -1.21
C VAL A 150 4.23 -0.46 -1.56
N ALA A 151 3.34 0.41 -2.05
CA ALA A 151 1.95 0.04 -2.29
C ALA A 151 1.79 -0.93 -3.48
N GLY A 152 2.63 -0.78 -4.51
CA GLY A 152 2.57 -1.57 -5.73
C GLY A 152 3.26 -2.91 -5.60
N THR A 153 2.48 -3.98 -5.80
CA THR A 153 2.98 -5.35 -5.89
C THR A 153 4.13 -5.48 -6.90
N ALA A 154 4.02 -4.85 -8.07
CA ALA A 154 5.08 -4.92 -9.09
C ALA A 154 6.39 -4.28 -8.64
N ALA A 155 6.34 -3.15 -7.94
CA ALA A 155 7.52 -2.48 -7.40
C ALA A 155 8.16 -3.28 -6.26
N ASN A 156 7.35 -3.91 -5.41
CA ASN A 156 7.81 -4.83 -4.37
C ASN A 156 8.53 -6.06 -4.95
N VAL A 157 8.06 -6.61 -6.08
CA VAL A 157 8.80 -7.68 -6.79
C VAL A 157 10.20 -7.22 -7.19
N LEU A 158 10.34 -5.99 -7.73
CA LEU A 158 11.66 -5.45 -8.08
C LEU A 158 12.58 -5.33 -6.87
N ALA A 159 12.04 -4.91 -5.72
CA ALA A 159 12.78 -4.82 -4.47
C ALA A 159 13.32 -6.20 -4.01
N GLU A 160 12.49 -7.25 -4.07
CA GLU A 160 12.95 -8.60 -3.73
C GLU A 160 14.04 -9.14 -4.66
N LEU A 161 13.93 -8.86 -5.96
CA LEU A 161 14.92 -9.32 -6.96
C LEU A 161 16.30 -8.72 -6.67
N ASP A 162 16.34 -7.49 -6.17
CA ASP A 162 17.55 -6.80 -5.79
C ASP A 162 18.13 -7.31 -4.45
N ALA A 163 17.29 -7.51 -3.44
CA ALA A 163 17.70 -8.06 -2.14
C ALA A 163 18.32 -9.47 -2.24
N LYS A 164 17.94 -10.25 -3.27
CA LYS A 164 18.54 -11.57 -3.55
C LYS A 164 19.95 -11.45 -4.14
N LYS A 165 20.29 -10.41 -4.90
CA LYS A 165 21.67 -10.15 -5.35
C LYS A 165 22.59 -9.80 -4.18
N GLY A 166 22.11 -8.99 -3.23
CA GLY A 166 22.86 -8.65 -2.01
C GLY A 166 23.22 -9.88 -1.15
N ARG A 167 22.36 -10.91 -1.12
CA ARG A 167 22.65 -12.18 -0.43
C ARG A 167 23.70 -13.05 -1.13
N VAL A 168 23.85 -12.96 -2.45
CA VAL A 168 24.84 -13.74 -3.21
C VAL A 168 26.24 -13.09 -3.16
N TRP A 169 26.32 -11.77 -2.96
CA TRP A 169 27.59 -11.02 -2.81
C TRP A 169 27.99 -10.73 -1.34
N GLY A 170 27.10 -11.00 -0.37
CA GLY A 170 27.22 -10.53 1.01
C GLY A 170 27.88 -11.48 2.01
N TRP A 171 28.28 -12.70 1.64
CA TRP A 171 28.88 -13.66 2.59
C TRP A 171 30.39 -13.91 2.42
N SER A 172 30.99 -13.49 1.30
CA SER A 172 32.40 -13.76 0.98
C SER A 172 33.27 -12.50 0.73
N ALA A 173 32.66 -11.32 0.66
CA ALA A 173 33.39 -10.04 0.51
C ALA A 173 33.67 -9.34 1.85
N LEU A 174 32.74 -9.40 2.81
CA LEU A 174 32.86 -8.70 4.10
C LEU A 174 33.90 -9.31 5.06
N LYS A 175 34.23 -10.60 4.93
CA LYS A 175 35.33 -11.21 5.72
C LYS A 175 36.73 -10.86 5.21
N ARG A 176 36.88 -10.45 3.94
CA ARG A 176 38.19 -10.08 3.39
C ARG A 176 38.59 -8.65 3.77
N VAL A 177 37.64 -7.72 3.85
CA VAL A 177 37.94 -6.33 4.27
C VAL A 177 38.16 -6.24 5.78
N ALA A 178 37.47 -7.06 6.58
CA ALA A 178 37.64 -7.08 8.03
C ALA A 178 38.97 -7.71 8.50
N MET A 179 39.58 -8.63 7.73
CA MET A 179 40.85 -9.25 8.12
C MET A 179 42.09 -8.43 7.73
N THR A 180 42.05 -7.61 6.68
CA THR A 180 43.18 -6.74 6.31
C THR A 180 43.31 -5.50 7.19
N ALA A 181 42.22 -5.09 7.85
CA ALA A 181 42.21 -3.92 8.75
C ALA A 181 42.70 -4.22 10.17
N LEU A 182 42.83 -5.50 10.55
CA LEU A 182 43.25 -5.93 11.90
C LEU A 182 44.72 -6.35 12.00
N SER A 183 45.47 -6.35 10.88
CA SER A 183 46.91 -6.67 10.88
C SER A 183 47.83 -5.46 10.66
N ALA A 184 47.28 -4.23 10.65
CA ALA A 184 48.01 -3.01 10.32
C ALA A 184 48.09 -1.98 11.46
N SER A 185 47.89 -2.42 12.70
CA SER A 185 48.17 -1.60 13.90
C SER A 185 49.10 -2.36 14.84
N TRP A 186 50.39 -2.26 14.54
CA TRP A 186 51.45 -2.20 15.55
C TRP A 186 51.57 -0.76 16.04
#